data_AF-A0A7V4LS36-F1
#
_entry.id   AF-A0A7V4LS36-F1
#
_cell.length_a   1.000
_cell.length_b   1.000
_cell.length_c   1.000
_cell.angle_alpha   90.00
_cell.angle_beta   90.00
_cell.angle_gamma   90.00
#
_symmetry.space_group_name_H-M   'P 1'
#
loop_
_entity.id
_entity.type
_entity.pdbx_description
1 polymer ?
#
loop_
_entity_poly.entity_id
_entity_poly.type
_entity_poly.pdbx_seq_one_letter_code
_entity_poly.pdbx_strand_id
1 'polypeptide(L)'
;METAFHLLAAGMLVAAAAAMGLRHLVHCALCLVAVFTAAAGLFLTLGAEFLAFAQVLVYVGAISILIVFAMLLTRTRAVDTASLSVRPRALGLTAAGAVSGFVIAAVLTSGVLPEKA
;
A
#
# COMPACT_ATOMS: atom_id res chain seq x y z
N MET A 1 0.99 -14.26 17.92
CA MET A 1 1.25 -13.83 16.52
C MET A 1 0.19 -12.86 16.02
N GLU A 2 -1.07 -12.99 16.46
CA GLU A 2 -2.19 -12.09 16.10
C GLU A 2 -1.92 -10.60 16.35
N THR A 3 -1.33 -10.24 17.49
CA THR A 3 -0.95 -8.85 17.79
C THR A 3 0.07 -8.28 16.81
N ALA A 4 1.06 -9.06 16.41
CA ALA A 4 2.06 -8.66 15.42
C ALA A 4 1.43 -8.46 14.04
N PHE A 5 0.51 -9.34 13.63
CA PHE A 5 -0.25 -9.20 12.39
C PHE A 5 -1.04 -7.88 12.36
N HIS A 6 -1.79 -7.58 13.41
CA HIS A 6 -2.58 -6.34 13.47
C HIS A 6 -1.71 -5.08 13.48
N LEU A 7 -0.58 -5.08 14.20
CA LEU A 7 0.35 -3.96 14.21
C LEU A 7 0.98 -3.71 12.82
N LEU A 8 1.42 -4.78 12.15
CA LEU A 8 1.98 -4.70 10.81
C LEU A 8 0.93 -4.28 9.77
N ALA A 9 -0.30 -4.79 9.86
CA ALA A 9 -1.39 -4.41 8.98
C ALA A 9 -1.78 -2.94 9.17
N ALA A 10 -1.90 -2.47 10.42
CA ALA A 10 -2.15 -1.06 10.71
C ALA A 10 -1.01 -0.17 10.20
N GLY A 11 0.24 -0.58 10.43
CA GLY A 11 1.43 0.12 9.92
C GLY A 11 1.46 0.20 8.39
N MET A 12 1.08 -0.89 7.70
CA MET A 12 0.96 -0.92 6.24
C MET A 12 -0.08 0.09 5.73
N LEU A 13 -1.25 0.14 6.35
CA LEU A 13 -2.31 1.08 5.97
C LEU A 13 -1.89 2.54 6.18
N VAL A 14 -1.24 2.84 7.31
CA VAL A 14 -0.71 4.19 7.59
C VAL A 14 0.38 4.57 6.58
N ALA A 15 1.31 3.66 6.28
CA ALA A 15 2.36 3.90 5.30
C ALA A 15 1.80 4.09 3.88
N ALA A 16 0.78 3.33 3.49
CA ALA A 16 0.11 3.47 2.20
C ALA A 16 -0.65 4.80 2.08
N ALA A 17 -1.37 5.19 3.14
CA ALA A 17 -2.03 6.49 3.20
C ALA A 17 -1.04 7.64 3.12
N ALA A 18 0.11 7.55 3.83
CA ALA A 18 1.19 8.52 3.74
C ALA A 18 1.79 8.58 2.32
N ALA A 19 2.03 7.42 1.68
CA ALA A 19 2.57 7.37 0.33
C ALA A 19 1.69 8.11 -0.70
N MET A 20 0.36 8.02 -0.56
CA MET A 20 -0.60 8.72 -1.42
C MET A 20 -0.85 10.18 -1.01
N GLY A 21 -0.65 10.53 0.27
CA GLY A 21 -0.95 11.87 0.81
C GLY A 21 0.21 12.87 0.72
N LEU A 22 1.45 12.38 0.67
CA LEU A 22 2.63 13.24 0.63
C LEU A 22 2.83 13.90 -0.74
N ARG A 23 3.30 15.14 -0.74
CA ARG A 23 3.52 15.92 -1.99
C ARG A 23 4.89 15.70 -2.61
N HIS A 24 5.84 15.20 -1.82
CA HIS A 24 7.22 15.03 -2.26
C HIS A 24 7.45 13.57 -2.67
N LEU A 25 7.75 13.34 -3.95
CA LEU A 25 7.86 12.01 -4.55
C LEU A 25 8.84 11.09 -3.80
N VAL A 26 9.98 11.62 -3.35
CA VAL A 26 10.95 10.84 -2.56
C VAL A 26 10.33 10.34 -1.26
N HIS A 27 9.53 11.14 -0.55
CA HIS A 27 8.89 10.70 0.68
C HIS A 27 7.80 9.66 0.39
N CYS A 28 7.03 9.82 -0.69
CA CYS A 28 6.07 8.82 -1.14
C CYS A 28 6.74 7.46 -1.39
N ALA A 29 7.91 7.48 -2.03
CA ALA A 29 8.69 6.29 -2.33
C ALA A 29 9.22 5.59 -1.08
N LEU A 30 9.74 6.36 -0.12
CA LEU A 30 10.18 5.82 1.16
C LEU A 30 9.01 5.21 1.94
N CYS A 31 7.83 5.84 1.91
CA CYS A 31 6.62 5.25 2.47
C CYS A 31 6.22 3.96 1.75
N LEU A 32 6.39 3.87 0.43
CA LEU A 32 6.14 2.64 -0.34
C LEU A 32 7.09 1.50 0.06
N VAL A 33 8.36 1.80 0.34
CA VAL A 33 9.31 0.83 0.93
C VAL A 33 8.76 0.29 2.26
N ALA A 34 8.25 1.17 3.13
CA ALA A 34 7.66 0.76 4.39
C ALA A 34 6.43 -0.14 4.21
N VAL A 35 5.59 0.11 3.20
CA VAL A 35 4.46 -0.77 2.83
C VAL A 35 4.96 -2.17 2.43
N PHE A 36 5.98 -2.26 1.58
CA PHE A 36 6.52 -3.56 1.17
C PHE A 36 7.20 -4.32 2.30
N THR A 37 7.87 -3.62 3.21
CA THR A 37 8.44 -4.24 4.42
C THR A 37 7.35 -4.75 5.36
N ALA A 38 6.29 -3.98 5.58
CA ALA A 38 5.14 -4.43 6.37
C ALA A 38 4.44 -5.64 5.72
N ALA A 39 4.40 -5.71 4.38
CA ALA A 39 3.85 -6.86 3.65
C ALA A 39 4.69 -8.12 3.84
N ALA A 40 6.02 -8.00 3.80
CA ALA A 40 6.92 -9.12 4.10
C ALA A 40 6.70 -9.62 5.55
N GLY A 41 6.54 -8.70 6.51
CA GLY A 41 6.17 -9.04 7.89
C GLY A 41 4.84 -9.79 7.98
N LEU A 42 3.82 -9.36 7.23
CA LEU A 42 2.53 -10.04 7.14
C LEU A 42 2.70 -11.48 6.62
N PHE A 43 3.48 -11.67 5.56
CA PHE A 43 3.76 -13.00 5.02
C PHE A 43 4.44 -13.92 6.05
N LEU A 44 5.35 -13.40 6.88
CA LEU A 44 5.92 -14.18 7.98
C LEU A 44 4.85 -14.59 9.01
N THR A 45 3.96 -13.67 9.39
CA THR A 45 2.87 -14.00 10.33
C THR A 45 1.84 -14.99 9.78
N LEU A 46 1.76 -15.09 8.45
CA LEU A 46 0.92 -16.05 7.72
C LEU A 46 1.63 -17.39 7.46
N GLY A 47 2.88 -17.56 7.89
CA GLY A 47 3.68 -18.77 7.63
C GLY A 47 4.22 -18.89 6.20
N ALA A 48 4.14 -17.83 5.40
CA ALA A 48 4.61 -17.81 4.01
C ALA A 48 6.06 -17.31 3.92
N GLU A 49 7.00 -18.08 4.47
CA GLU A 49 8.41 -17.67 4.65
C GLU A 49 9.13 -17.39 3.33
N PHE A 50 9.03 -18.31 2.36
CA PHE A 50 9.65 -18.12 1.05
C PHE A 50 9.14 -16.84 0.36
N LEU A 51 7.83 -16.59 0.45
CA LEU A 51 7.20 -15.40 -0.13
C LEU A 51 7.64 -14.13 0.61
N ALA A 52 7.81 -14.17 1.94
CA ALA A 52 8.32 -13.06 2.72
C ALA A 52 9.74 -12.67 2.28
N PHE A 53 10.65 -13.64 2.14
CA PHE A 53 12.01 -13.36 1.67
C PHE A 53 12.02 -12.88 0.22
N ALA A 54 11.23 -13.49 -0.66
CA ALA A 54 11.07 -13.01 -2.03
C ALA A 54 10.53 -11.57 -2.07
N GLN A 55 9.60 -11.21 -1.18
CA GLN A 55 9.05 -9.86 -1.06
C GLN A 55 10.15 -8.85 -0.70
N VAL A 56 11.02 -9.20 0.25
CA VAL A 56 12.16 -8.35 0.63
C VAL A 56 13.16 -8.24 -0.51
N LEU A 57 13.55 -9.35 -1.14
CA LEU A 57 14.57 -9.32 -2.19
C LEU A 57 14.10 -8.59 -3.46
N VAL A 58 12.87 -8.86 -3.91
CA VAL A 58 12.36 -8.36 -5.18
C VAL A 58 11.68 -7.00 -5.03
N TYR A 59 10.76 -6.84 -4.07
CA TYR A 59 9.99 -5.60 -3.95
C TYR A 59 10.72 -4.53 -3.13
N VAL A 60 11.20 -4.87 -1.93
CA VAL A 60 11.97 -3.94 -1.10
C VAL A 60 13.36 -3.69 -1.71
N GLY A 61 14.03 -4.74 -2.18
CA GLY A 61 15.36 -4.65 -2.79
C GLY A 61 15.33 -4.07 -4.19
N ALA A 62 14.91 -4.84 -5.19
CA ALA A 62 15.07 -4.44 -6.59
C ALA A 62 14.10 -3.32 -7.03
N ILE A 63 12.79 -3.53 -6.86
CA ILE A 63 11.76 -2.66 -7.43
C ILE A 63 11.77 -1.28 -6.77
N SER A 64 11.83 -1.22 -5.44
CA SER A 64 11.80 0.07 -4.74
C SER A 64 13.03 0.93 -5.06
N ILE A 65 14.23 0.32 -5.13
CA ILE A 65 15.47 1.01 -5.52
C ILE A 65 15.34 1.52 -6.96
N LEU A 66 14.81 0.70 -7.88
CA LEU A 66 14.57 1.13 -9.26
C LEU A 66 13.63 2.34 -9.31
N ILE A 67 12.54 2.33 -8.54
CA ILE A 67 11.60 3.46 -8.46
C ILE A 67 12.30 4.71 -7.92
N VAL A 68 13.02 4.61 -6.81
CA VAL A 68 13.76 5.73 -6.21
C VAL A 68 14.76 6.30 -7.21
N PHE A 69 15.55 5.44 -7.86
CA PHE A 69 16.53 5.85 -8.85
C PHE A 69 15.87 6.53 -10.06
N ALA A 70 14.78 5.95 -10.59
CA ALA A 70 14.02 6.53 -11.69
C ALA A 70 13.46 7.90 -11.35
N MET A 71 12.95 8.12 -10.12
CA MET A 71 12.48 9.43 -9.68
C MET A 71 13.62 10.43 -9.49
N LEU A 72 14.79 10.01 -9.02
CA LEU A 72 15.95 10.90 -8.91
C LEU A 72 16.44 11.37 -10.29
N LEU A 73 16.38 10.49 -11.30
CA LEU A 73 16.69 10.85 -12.68
C LEU A 73 15.60 11.69 -13.36
N THR A 74 14.36 11.56 -12.90
CA THR A 74 13.22 12.31 -13.45
C THR A 74 13.09 13.66 -12.76
N ARG A 75 13.52 14.73 -13.43
CA ARG A 75 13.31 16.10 -12.94
C ARG A 75 11.81 16.37 -12.83
N THR A 76 11.31 16.44 -11.60
CA THR A 76 9.90 16.75 -11.33
C THR A 76 9.64 18.20 -11.68
N ARG A 77 9.14 18.49 -12.89
CA ARG A 77 8.36 19.72 -13.10
C ARG A 77 7.08 19.51 -12.32
N ALA A 78 6.89 20.26 -11.24
CA ALA A 78 5.58 20.40 -10.64
C ALA A 78 4.65 20.91 -11.76
N VAL A 79 3.81 20.02 -12.28
CA VAL A 79 2.72 20.42 -13.17
C VAL A 79 1.78 21.22 -12.28
N ASP A 80 1.77 22.54 -12.43
CA ASP A 80 0.76 23.40 -11.84
C ASP A 80 -0.59 22.96 -12.41
N THR A 81 -1.26 22.06 -11.68
CA THR A 81 -2.64 21.65 -11.95
C THR A 81 -3.60 22.73 -11.43
N ALA A 82 -3.35 23.98 -11.83
CA ALA A 82 -4.31 25.07 -11.70
C ALA A 82 -5.40 24.88 -12.76
N SER A 83 -6.37 23.97 -12.51
CA SER A 83 -7.74 23.96 -13.10
C SER A 83 -8.50 22.65 -12.96
N LEU A 84 -8.00 21.62 -12.25
CA LEU A 84 -8.84 20.47 -11.92
C LEU A 84 -9.72 20.81 -10.71
N SER A 85 -10.85 21.47 -11.03
CA SER A 85 -12.17 21.41 -10.40
C SER A 85 -12.23 20.44 -9.23
N VAL A 86 -12.91 20.78 -8.13
CA VAL A 86 -13.13 19.90 -6.95
C VAL A 86 -13.86 18.56 -7.24
N ARG A 87 -14.28 18.30 -8.49
CA ARG A 87 -15.03 17.11 -8.93
C ARG A 87 -14.27 15.75 -8.95
N PRO A 88 -12.95 15.63 -9.24
CA PRO A 88 -12.26 14.35 -9.31
C PRO A 88 -11.87 13.81 -7.92
N ARG A 89 -11.83 14.63 -6.86
CA ARG A 89 -11.59 14.13 -5.48
C ARG A 89 -12.80 13.38 -4.92
N ALA A 90 -14.00 13.94 -5.11
CA ALA A 90 -15.24 13.25 -4.74
C ALA A 90 -15.38 11.94 -5.53
N LEU A 91 -15.09 11.98 -6.85
CA LEU A 91 -15.11 10.79 -7.70
C LEU A 91 -14.07 9.73 -7.25
N GLY A 92 -12.85 10.17 -6.91
CA GLY A 92 -11.80 9.28 -6.41
C GLY A 92 -12.17 8.60 -5.10
N LEU A 93 -12.78 9.33 -4.16
CA LEU A 93 -13.27 8.76 -2.90
C LEU A 93 -14.44 7.80 -3.14
N THR A 94 -15.38 8.12 -4.04
CA THR A 94 -16.47 7.20 -4.36
C THR A 94 -15.98 5.94 -5.04
N ALA A 95 -14.99 6.04 -5.93
CA ALA A 95 -14.39 4.88 -6.59
C ALA A 95 -13.62 4.01 -5.60
N ALA A 96 -12.78 4.61 -4.76
CA ALA A 96 -12.05 3.89 -3.71
C ALA A 96 -13.03 3.21 -2.74
N GLY A 97 -14.07 3.92 -2.29
CA GLY A 97 -15.11 3.37 -1.42
C GLY A 97 -15.89 2.23 -2.06
N ALA A 98 -16.26 2.35 -3.34
CA ALA A 98 -16.95 1.30 -4.07
C ALA A 98 -16.09 0.05 -4.25
N VAL A 99 -14.82 0.21 -4.62
CA VAL A 99 -13.87 -0.91 -4.79
C VAL A 99 -13.58 -1.58 -3.45
N SER A 100 -13.25 -0.81 -2.40
CA SER A 100 -13.01 -1.37 -1.07
C SER A 100 -14.27 -2.03 -0.50
N GLY A 101 -15.45 -1.43 -0.68
CA GLY A 101 -16.72 -2.01 -0.25
C GLY A 101 -17.04 -3.31 -0.98
N PHE A 102 -16.81 -3.36 -2.29
CA PHE A 102 -16.97 -4.58 -3.09
C PHE A 102 -16.03 -5.70 -2.62
N VAL A 103 -14.75 -5.38 -2.37
CA VAL A 103 -13.78 -6.35 -1.85
C VAL A 103 -14.19 -6.86 -0.46
N ILE A 104 -14.62 -5.97 0.44
CA ILE A 104 -15.10 -6.36 1.77
C ILE A 104 -16.33 -7.26 1.66
N ALA A 105 -17.31 -6.91 0.83
CA ALA A 105 -18.50 -7.73 0.61
C ALA A 105 -18.16 -9.12 0.03
N ALA A 106 -17.22 -9.17 -0.91
CA ALA A 106 -16.73 -10.43 -1.48
C ALA A 106 -16.05 -11.31 -0.41
N VAL A 107 -15.24 -10.71 0.47
CA VAL A 107 -14.57 -11.41 1.58
C VAL A 107 -15.58 -11.93 2.61
N LEU A 108 -16.63 -11.17 2.91
CA LEU A 108 -17.68 -11.59 3.84
C LEU A 108 -18.56 -12.71 3.24
N THR A 109 -18.72 -12.74 1.91
CA THR A 109 -19.55 -13.74 1.22
C THR A 109 -18.80 -15.04 0.96
N SER A 110 -17.46 -15.01 0.86
CA SER A 110 -16.64 -16.18 0.52
C SER A 110 -16.45 -17.20 1.66
N GLY A 111 -17.11 -17.03 2.81
CA GLY A 111 -17.05 -18.00 3.92
C GLY A 111 -15.66 -18.11 4.58
N VAL A 112 -14.80 -17.10 4.42
CA VAL A 112 -13.42 -17.07 4.97
C VAL A 112 -13.39 -16.86 6.49
N LEU A 113 -14.52 -16.56 7.12
CA LEU A 113 -14.64 -16.52 8.58
C LEU A 113 -14.86 -17.94 9.12
N PRO A 114 -14.08 -18.42 10.11
CA PRO A 114 -14.43 -19.63 10.84
C PRO A 114 -15.84 -19.45 11.43
N GLU A 115 -16.69 -20.41 11.13
CA GLU A 115 -18.02 -20.52 11.70
C GLU A 115 -17.93 -20.35 13.23
N LYS A 116 -18.85 -19.56 13.77
CA LYS A 116 -18.83 -19.16 15.17
C LYS A 116 -18.80 -20.41 16.05
N ALA A 117 -17.77 -20.51 16.88
CA ALA A 117 -17.69 -21.46 17.98
C ALA A 117 -18.91 -21.34 18.90
#